data_AF-A0A2T7TWP7-F1
#
_entry.id   AF-A0A2T7TWP7-F1
#
_cell.length_a   1.000
_cell.length_b   1.000
_cell.length_c   1.000
_cell.angle_alpha   90.00
_cell.angle_beta   90.00
_cell.angle_gamma   90.00
#
_symmetry.space_group_name_H-M   'P 1'
#
loop_
_entity.id
_entity.type
_entity.pdbx_description
1 polymer ?
#
loop_
_entity_poly.entity_id
_entity_poly.type
_entity_poly.pdbx_seq_one_letter_code
_entity_poly.pdbx_strand_id
1 'polypeptide(L)'
;MGEKDVPGIHVNSTAHNVVLRKLSMMNNCDHATDAEYWKGDGFTTGRGVYNVRFENVTATNNTDGDYDIESSNMVLVRAFEGTTHDFRLWTTSATIENVTSVDATYYGGPGRATHVWLADGAQAAIKDGKITEPNPVRSIFQHWHRG
;
A
#
# COMPACT_ATOMS: atom_id res chain seq x y z
N MET A 1 -8.99 19.74 14.02
CA MET A 1 -8.55 19.69 12.62
C MET A 1 -8.64 18.24 12.21
N GLY A 2 -9.45 17.92 11.19
CA GLY A 2 -9.60 16.54 10.73
C GLY A 2 -8.32 16.09 10.04
N GLU A 3 -8.00 14.81 10.21
CA GLU A 3 -6.96 14.13 9.45
C GLU A 3 -7.29 14.24 7.95
N LYS A 4 -6.40 14.85 7.17
CA LYS A 4 -6.57 14.97 5.73
C LYS A 4 -6.00 13.69 5.12
N ASP A 5 -6.88 12.85 4.63
CA ASP A 5 -6.55 11.63 3.90
C ASP A 5 -7.12 11.77 2.49
N VAL A 6 -6.36 11.38 1.47
CA VAL A 6 -6.73 11.46 0.05
C VAL A 6 -6.66 10.05 -0.56
N PRO A 7 -7.51 9.09 -0.12
CA PRO A 7 -7.51 7.74 -0.67
C PRO A 7 -8.33 7.67 -1.96
N GLY A 8 -7.90 6.84 -2.91
CA GLY A 8 -8.71 6.49 -4.09
C GLY A 8 -9.94 5.67 -3.71
N ILE A 9 -9.73 4.51 -3.05
CA ILE A 9 -10.79 3.74 -2.39
C ILE A 9 -10.40 3.47 -0.94
N HIS A 10 -11.30 3.79 -0.01
CA HIS A 10 -11.14 3.45 1.40
C HIS A 10 -12.26 2.49 1.84
N VAL A 11 -11.90 1.24 2.13
CA VAL A 11 -12.78 0.27 2.79
C VAL A 11 -12.56 0.37 4.31
N ASN A 12 -13.56 0.78 5.08
CA ASN A 12 -13.35 1.13 6.49
C ASN A 12 -14.42 0.55 7.43
N SER A 13 -14.24 0.80 8.73
CA SER A 13 -15.10 0.38 9.83
C SER A 13 -15.25 -1.14 9.87
N THR A 14 -16.47 -1.65 9.77
CA THR A 14 -16.80 -3.07 9.90
C THR A 14 -17.10 -3.72 8.55
N ALA A 15 -16.73 -3.07 7.43
CA ALA A 15 -16.94 -3.65 6.11
C ALA A 15 -16.20 -4.99 5.98
N HIS A 16 -16.84 -5.97 5.33
CA HIS A 16 -16.24 -7.28 5.13
C HIS A 16 -16.76 -7.99 3.90
N ASN A 17 -16.04 -9.02 3.44
CA ASN A 17 -16.35 -9.78 2.21
C ASN A 17 -16.42 -8.89 0.97
N VAL A 18 -15.45 -7.99 0.82
CA VAL A 18 -15.39 -7.01 -0.27
C VAL A 18 -14.49 -7.53 -1.38
N VAL A 19 -14.92 -7.39 -2.64
CA VAL A 19 -14.10 -7.69 -3.81
C VAL A 19 -13.94 -6.42 -4.65
N LEU A 20 -12.69 -6.01 -4.84
CA LEU A 20 -12.29 -4.92 -5.72
C LEU A 20 -11.56 -5.52 -6.91
N ARG A 21 -12.12 -5.36 -8.11
CA ARG A 21 -11.65 -6.08 -9.30
C ARG A 21 -11.63 -5.21 -10.54
N LYS A 22 -10.54 -5.29 -11.32
CA LYS A 22 -10.39 -4.54 -12.60
C LYS A 22 -10.54 -3.03 -12.40
N LEU A 23 -9.85 -2.51 -11.39
CA LEU A 23 -9.86 -1.10 -11.02
C LEU A 23 -8.47 -0.51 -11.14
N SER A 24 -8.41 0.80 -11.43
CA SER A 24 -7.18 1.59 -11.38
C SER A 24 -7.40 2.77 -10.46
N MET A 25 -6.53 2.94 -9.47
CA MET A 25 -6.50 4.12 -8.58
C MET A 25 -5.15 4.80 -8.77
N MET A 26 -5.15 6.03 -9.27
CA MET A 26 -3.91 6.68 -9.70
C MET A 26 -3.93 8.16 -9.40
N ASN A 27 -2.76 8.73 -9.13
CA ASN A 27 -2.57 10.17 -8.89
C ASN A 27 -3.36 10.69 -7.67
N ASN A 28 -3.49 9.86 -6.63
CA ASN A 28 -3.98 10.31 -5.34
C ASN A 28 -2.83 11.03 -4.64
N CYS A 29 -2.83 12.35 -4.72
CA CYS A 29 -1.72 13.16 -4.25
C CYS A 29 -2.17 14.09 -3.12
N ASP A 30 -1.47 13.99 -2.00
CA ASP A 30 -1.44 15.05 -0.99
C ASP A 30 -0.05 15.70 -0.99
N HIS A 31 0.00 16.99 -0.64
CA HIS A 31 1.24 17.74 -0.51
C HIS A 31 1.19 18.55 0.79
N ALA A 32 2.17 18.32 1.64
CA ALA A 32 2.35 19.03 2.90
C ALA A 32 3.84 19.39 3.08
N THR A 33 4.26 19.82 4.27
CA THR A 33 5.70 19.97 4.54
C THR A 33 6.39 18.59 4.57
N ASP A 34 7.72 18.54 4.42
CA ASP A 34 8.47 17.27 4.50
C ASP A 34 8.39 16.61 5.89
N ALA A 35 8.00 17.39 6.92
CA ALA A 35 7.77 16.88 8.27
C ALA A 35 6.41 16.21 8.44
N GLU A 36 5.50 16.37 7.48
CA GLU A 36 4.13 15.87 7.52
C GLU A 36 3.96 14.70 6.55
N TYR A 37 3.13 13.73 6.93
CA TYR A 37 2.76 12.64 6.02
C TYR A 37 1.88 13.16 4.87
N TRP A 38 2.21 12.73 3.66
CA TRP A 38 1.49 13.09 2.44
C TRP A 38 0.49 12.00 2.07
N LYS A 39 -0.64 11.96 2.77
CA LYS A 39 -1.64 10.86 2.78
C LYS A 39 -2.42 10.68 1.48
N GLY A 40 -1.73 10.47 0.38
CA GLY A 40 -2.33 10.13 -0.91
C GLY A 40 -2.16 8.65 -1.16
N ASP A 41 -3.21 7.88 -0.92
CA ASP A 41 -3.20 6.42 -1.05
C ASP A 41 -4.05 5.93 -2.23
N GLY A 42 -3.65 4.83 -2.87
CA GLY A 42 -4.43 4.21 -3.95
C GLY A 42 -5.64 3.46 -3.41
N PHE A 43 -5.35 2.38 -2.69
CA PHE A 43 -6.33 1.56 -1.99
C PHE A 43 -6.00 1.47 -0.51
N THR A 44 -6.97 1.83 0.33
CA THR A 44 -6.82 1.83 1.78
C THR A 44 -7.83 0.90 2.42
N THR A 45 -7.39 0.16 3.44
CA THR A 45 -8.31 -0.59 4.31
C THR A 45 -8.04 -0.26 5.78
N GLY A 46 -9.10 0.06 6.53
CA GLY A 46 -8.99 0.38 7.95
C GLY A 46 -9.03 -0.84 8.87
N ARG A 47 -8.65 -0.64 10.14
CA ARG A 47 -8.78 -1.67 11.18
C ARG A 47 -10.24 -2.07 11.38
N GLY A 48 -10.47 -3.36 11.61
CA GLY A 48 -11.82 -3.93 11.75
C GLY A 48 -12.42 -4.45 10.44
N VAL A 49 -11.83 -4.09 9.30
CA VAL A 49 -12.16 -4.66 7.99
C VAL A 49 -11.53 -6.04 7.83
N TYR A 50 -12.26 -6.96 7.18
CA TYR A 50 -11.75 -8.32 6.95
C TYR A 50 -12.31 -8.96 5.67
N ASN A 51 -11.60 -9.97 5.16
CA ASN A 51 -11.96 -10.70 3.93
C ASN A 51 -12.08 -9.76 2.71
N VAL A 52 -11.05 -8.97 2.46
CA VAL A 52 -10.97 -8.10 1.29
C VAL A 52 -10.11 -8.76 0.22
N ARG A 53 -10.63 -8.83 -1.01
CA ARG A 53 -9.90 -9.30 -2.18
C ARG A 53 -9.71 -8.19 -3.20
N PHE A 54 -8.45 -7.91 -3.51
CA PHE A 54 -8.03 -7.09 -4.64
C PHE A 54 -7.62 -8.00 -5.80
N GLU A 55 -8.18 -7.80 -6.99
CA GLU A 55 -7.94 -8.69 -8.13
C GLU A 55 -7.82 -7.94 -9.46
N ASN A 56 -6.68 -8.08 -10.15
CA ASN A 56 -6.40 -7.34 -11.39
C ASN A 56 -6.58 -5.83 -11.16
N VAL A 57 -5.92 -5.30 -10.15
CA VAL A 57 -6.00 -3.87 -9.80
C VAL A 57 -4.67 -3.19 -10.10
N THR A 58 -4.72 -1.89 -10.35
CA THR A 58 -3.53 -1.07 -10.54
C THR A 58 -3.59 0.10 -9.59
N ALA A 59 -2.51 0.34 -8.87
CA ALA A 59 -2.32 1.57 -8.12
C ALA A 59 -0.97 2.18 -8.51
N THR A 60 -0.92 3.47 -8.85
CA THR A 60 0.37 4.10 -9.22
C THR A 60 0.29 5.62 -9.08
N ASN A 61 1.45 6.28 -8.96
CA ASN A 61 1.58 7.73 -8.77
C ASN A 61 0.81 8.32 -7.57
N ASN A 62 0.63 7.55 -6.50
CA ASN A 62 0.12 8.01 -5.22
C ASN A 62 1.26 8.47 -4.29
N THR A 63 1.02 9.46 -3.42
CA THR A 63 2.10 10.11 -2.67
C THR A 63 2.56 9.37 -1.41
N ASP A 64 1.70 8.56 -0.78
CA ASP A 64 2.07 7.73 0.39
C ASP A 64 2.18 6.25 0.01
N GLY A 65 1.06 5.56 -0.25
CA GLY A 65 1.07 4.16 -0.65
C GLY A 65 0.13 3.81 -1.80
N ASP A 66 0.50 2.80 -2.57
CA ASP A 66 -0.42 2.19 -3.53
C ASP A 66 -1.47 1.34 -2.82
N TYR A 67 -1.04 0.63 -1.79
CA TYR A 67 -1.88 -0.19 -0.91
C TYR A 67 -1.54 0.08 0.56
N ASP A 68 -2.39 0.81 1.30
CA ASP A 68 -2.29 0.99 2.76
C ASP A 68 -3.28 0.08 3.50
N ILE A 69 -2.77 -1.01 4.06
CA ILE A 69 -3.58 -2.16 4.46
C ILE A 69 -3.49 -2.41 5.95
N GLU A 70 -4.60 -2.11 6.64
CA GLU A 70 -4.82 -2.47 8.04
C GLU A 70 -5.85 -3.59 8.24
N SER A 71 -6.53 -4.04 7.16
CA SER A 71 -7.51 -5.14 7.21
C SER A 71 -6.88 -6.51 7.46
N SER A 72 -7.69 -7.47 7.92
CA SER A 72 -7.27 -8.85 8.16
C SER A 72 -7.81 -9.83 7.11
N ASN A 73 -7.11 -10.95 6.89
CA ASN A 73 -7.41 -11.91 5.83
C ASN A 73 -7.54 -11.23 4.46
N MET A 74 -6.55 -10.41 4.12
CA MET A 74 -6.48 -9.70 2.85
C MET A 74 -5.81 -10.57 1.79
N VAL A 75 -6.38 -10.56 0.57
CA VAL A 75 -5.79 -11.23 -0.58
C VAL A 75 -5.65 -10.26 -1.75
N LEU A 76 -4.44 -10.18 -2.30
CA LEU A 76 -4.09 -9.31 -3.40
C LEU A 76 -3.55 -10.17 -4.54
N VAL A 77 -4.22 -10.18 -5.69
CA VAL A 77 -3.88 -11.06 -6.82
C VAL A 77 -3.74 -10.27 -8.10
N ARG A 78 -2.58 -10.39 -8.76
CA ARG A 78 -2.30 -9.71 -10.04
C ARG A 78 -2.49 -8.20 -9.94
N ALA A 79 -1.90 -7.62 -8.91
CA ALA A 79 -1.78 -6.18 -8.79
C ALA A 79 -0.54 -5.64 -9.51
N PHE A 80 -0.58 -4.35 -9.82
CA PHE A 80 0.50 -3.61 -10.43
C PHE A 80 0.71 -2.28 -9.69
N GLU A 81 1.96 -1.97 -9.30
CA GLU A 81 2.32 -0.85 -8.43
C GLU A 81 3.68 -0.17 -8.73
N GLY A 82 3.89 1.07 -8.22
CA GLY A 82 5.17 1.82 -8.39
C GLY A 82 5.34 3.18 -7.66
N THR A 83 4.91 3.32 -6.41
CA THR A 83 4.95 4.54 -5.56
C THR A 83 5.83 4.41 -4.32
N THR A 84 5.77 5.39 -3.40
CA THR A 84 6.65 5.45 -2.20
C THR A 84 6.51 4.19 -1.36
N HIS A 85 5.29 3.74 -1.08
CA HIS A 85 5.04 2.46 -0.44
C HIS A 85 4.06 1.66 -1.29
N ASP A 86 4.59 0.88 -2.22
CA ASP A 86 3.79 0.00 -3.07
C ASP A 86 2.83 -0.84 -2.21
N PHE A 87 3.38 -1.65 -1.30
CA PHE A 87 2.60 -2.40 -0.31
C PHE A 87 2.94 -1.96 1.10
N ARG A 88 2.08 -1.12 1.70
CA ARG A 88 2.17 -0.70 3.09
C ARG A 88 1.25 -1.53 3.96
N LEU A 89 1.83 -2.42 4.77
CA LEU A 89 1.08 -3.43 5.50
C LEU A 89 1.23 -3.25 7.00
N TRP A 90 0.11 -3.01 7.67
CA TRP A 90 -0.02 -2.99 9.13
C TRP A 90 -0.61 -4.28 9.69
N THR A 91 -0.93 -5.23 8.81
CA THR A 91 -1.69 -6.44 9.11
C THR A 91 -0.79 -7.65 9.31
N THR A 92 -1.27 -8.60 10.11
CA THR A 92 -0.63 -9.91 10.32
C THR A 92 -1.15 -10.98 9.35
N SER A 93 -2.05 -10.61 8.43
CA SER A 93 -2.75 -11.56 7.58
C SER A 93 -3.00 -10.96 6.19
N ALA A 94 -1.94 -10.95 5.37
CA ALA A 94 -2.01 -10.61 3.96
C ALA A 94 -1.39 -11.73 3.09
N THR A 95 -2.05 -12.03 1.97
CA THR A 95 -1.50 -12.88 0.91
C THR A 95 -1.43 -12.08 -0.39
N ILE A 96 -0.24 -11.96 -0.96
CA ILE A 96 0.05 -11.17 -2.16
C ILE A 96 0.58 -12.13 -3.23
N GLU A 97 -0.15 -12.30 -4.32
CA GLU A 97 0.11 -13.34 -5.31
C GLU A 97 0.20 -12.76 -6.73
N ASN A 98 1.25 -13.12 -7.46
CA ASN A 98 1.42 -12.77 -8.87
C ASN A 98 1.37 -11.25 -9.12
N VAL A 99 2.00 -10.47 -8.25
CA VAL A 99 2.02 -9.00 -8.34
C VAL A 99 3.21 -8.48 -9.13
N THR A 100 3.13 -7.23 -9.58
CA THR A 100 4.22 -6.54 -10.27
C THR A 100 4.45 -5.16 -9.68
N SER A 101 5.60 -4.98 -9.05
CA SER A 101 5.99 -3.77 -8.36
C SER A 101 7.24 -3.20 -9.03
N VAL A 102 7.19 -1.93 -9.47
CA VAL A 102 8.24 -1.31 -10.30
C VAL A 102 8.59 0.10 -9.85
N ASP A 103 9.88 0.39 -9.74
CA ASP A 103 10.41 1.75 -9.57
C ASP A 103 9.70 2.58 -8.47
N ALA A 104 9.70 2.07 -7.23
CA ALA A 104 9.03 2.71 -6.11
C ALA A 104 9.46 4.17 -5.98
N THR A 105 8.55 5.12 -6.18
CA THR A 105 8.93 6.54 -6.30
C THR A 105 8.61 7.32 -5.02
N TYR A 106 9.61 7.99 -4.44
CA TYR A 106 9.43 8.89 -3.30
C TYR A 106 8.97 10.27 -3.77
N TYR A 107 7.82 10.74 -3.26
CA TYR A 107 7.25 12.04 -3.62
C TYR A 107 7.51 13.14 -2.58
N GLY A 108 7.72 12.78 -1.32
CA GLY A 108 7.90 13.73 -0.22
C GLY A 108 7.39 13.19 1.11
N GLY A 109 7.42 14.02 2.15
CA GLY A 109 7.03 13.63 3.51
C GLY A 109 8.07 12.73 4.21
N PRO A 110 7.79 12.23 5.43
CA PRO A 110 8.78 11.50 6.24
C PRO A 110 9.03 10.05 5.79
N GLY A 111 8.25 9.54 4.83
CA GLY A 111 8.39 8.19 4.28
C GLY A 111 9.65 7.98 3.45
N ARG A 112 9.84 6.76 2.94
CA ARG A 112 10.92 6.43 1.99
C ARG A 112 10.39 5.47 0.94
N ALA A 113 10.91 5.57 -0.28
CA ALA A 113 10.56 4.65 -1.35
C ALA A 113 10.95 3.20 -1.00
N THR A 114 9.97 2.32 -0.98
CA THR A 114 10.10 0.89 -0.76
C THR A 114 8.96 0.12 -1.42
N HIS A 115 9.27 -1.07 -1.94
CA HIS A 115 8.26 -1.92 -2.57
C HIS A 115 7.34 -2.61 -1.56
N VAL A 116 7.91 -3.09 -0.46
CA VAL A 116 7.13 -3.71 0.61
C VAL A 116 7.53 -3.08 1.92
N TRP A 117 6.57 -2.47 2.59
CA TRP A 117 6.71 -1.90 3.92
C TRP A 117 5.87 -2.71 4.90
N LEU A 118 6.51 -3.26 5.93
CA LEU A 118 5.86 -4.02 6.99
C LEU A 118 5.97 -3.24 8.29
N ALA A 119 4.83 -2.95 8.92
CA ALA A 119 4.80 -2.42 10.28
C ALA A 119 5.32 -3.46 11.30
N ASP A 120 5.54 -3.02 12.54
CA ASP A 120 6.01 -3.89 13.61
C ASP A 120 5.01 -5.04 13.85
N GLY A 121 5.50 -6.27 13.69
CA GLY A 121 4.71 -7.48 13.81
C GLY A 121 3.82 -7.82 12.60
N ALA A 122 3.81 -6.99 11.55
CA ALA A 122 3.08 -7.28 10.32
C ALA A 122 3.64 -8.52 9.61
N GLN A 123 2.77 -9.26 8.92
CA GLN A 123 3.11 -10.50 8.23
C GLN A 123 2.39 -10.56 6.89
N ALA A 124 3.13 -10.95 5.85
CA ALA A 124 2.59 -11.15 4.51
C ALA A 124 3.25 -12.37 3.85
N ALA A 125 2.45 -13.16 3.15
CA ALA A 125 2.95 -14.18 2.24
C ALA A 125 2.95 -13.59 0.82
N ILE A 126 4.13 -13.45 0.22
CA ILE A 126 4.30 -12.97 -1.16
C ILE A 126 4.72 -14.13 -2.03
N LYS A 127 3.98 -14.41 -3.12
CA LYS A 127 4.18 -15.57 -3.99
C LYS A 127 4.11 -15.18 -5.45
N ASP A 128 4.98 -15.78 -6.26
CA ASP A 128 4.95 -15.70 -7.73
C ASP A 128 4.94 -14.27 -8.31
N GLY A 129 5.38 -13.27 -7.53
CA GLY A 129 5.43 -11.87 -7.93
C GLY A 129 6.77 -11.46 -8.55
N LYS A 130 6.78 -10.30 -9.20
CA LYS A 130 7.96 -9.66 -9.76
C LYS A 130 8.13 -8.27 -9.16
N ILE A 131 9.29 -8.02 -8.56
CA ILE A 131 9.69 -6.68 -8.10
C ILE A 131 10.88 -6.23 -8.96
N THR A 132 10.83 -4.99 -9.46
CA THR A 132 11.92 -4.39 -10.26
C THR A 132 12.30 -3.03 -9.68
N GLU A 133 13.43 -2.96 -8.98
CA GLU A 133 13.99 -1.73 -8.42
C GLU A 133 15.28 -1.35 -9.16
N PRO A 134 15.27 -0.37 -10.07
CA PRO A 134 16.47 0.08 -10.75
C PRO A 134 17.37 0.96 -9.87
N ASN A 135 16.84 1.58 -8.81
CA ASN A 135 17.57 2.52 -7.96
C ASN A 135 18.18 1.79 -6.74
N PRO A 136 19.53 1.70 -6.63
CA PRO A 136 20.19 0.92 -5.59
C PRO A 136 20.06 1.51 -4.17
N VAL A 137 19.51 2.72 -4.03
CA VAL A 137 19.33 3.39 -2.73
C VAL A 137 17.98 3.05 -2.10
N ARG A 138 17.03 2.54 -2.89
CA ARG A 138 15.68 2.20 -2.42
C ARG A 138 15.61 0.77 -1.93
N SER A 139 14.75 0.52 -0.94
CA SER A 139 14.60 -0.81 -0.37
C SER A 139 13.55 -1.62 -1.12
N ILE A 140 13.82 -2.91 -1.32
CA ILE A 140 12.76 -3.85 -1.75
C ILE A 140 11.85 -4.17 -0.56
N PHE A 141 12.46 -4.47 0.60
CA PHE A 141 11.74 -4.76 1.83
C PHE A 141 12.20 -3.82 2.92
N GLN A 142 11.25 -3.18 3.59
CA GLN A 142 11.46 -2.39 4.79
C GLN A 142 10.61 -2.95 5.93
N HIS A 143 11.25 -3.25 7.05
CA HIS A 143 10.55 -3.55 8.29
C HIS A 143 10.65 -2.34 9.21
N TRP A 144 9.49 -1.81 9.60
CA TRP A 144 9.39 -0.68 10.50
C TRP A 144 9.13 -1.16 11.91
N HIS A 145 9.84 -0.56 12.86
CA HIS A 145 9.69 -0.83 14.27
C HIS A 145 9.38 0.46 15.01
N ARG A 146 8.57 0.36 16.06
CA ARG A 146 8.44 1.44 17.03
C ARG A 146 9.65 1.38 17.96
N GLY A 147 10.43 2.46 18.02
CA GLY A 147 11.57 2.60 18.94
C GLY A 147 11.17 2.60 20.41
#